data_AF-E0SAH8-F1
#
_entry.id   AF-E0SAH8-F1
#
_cell.length_a   1.000
_cell.length_b   1.000
_cell.length_c   1.000
_cell.angle_alpha   90.00
_cell.angle_beta   90.00
_cell.angle_gamma   90.00
#
_symmetry.space_group_name_H-M   'P 1'
#
loop_
_entity.id
_entity.type
_entity.pdbx_description
1 polymer ?
#
loop_
_entity_poly.entity_id
_entity_poly.type
_entity_poly.pdbx_seq_one_letter_code
_entity_poly.pdbx_strand_id
1 'polypeptide(L)' 'MSFVVFDPLERFTGWYNEMHRYSGIRYVTLGLRYRGEDRALLKNREEVYQKTKAQHPERWSGRTRKW' A
#
# COMPACT_ATOMS: atom_id res chain seq x y z
N MET A 1 40.81 3.94 -2.35
CA MET A 1 39.62 3.65 -3.17
C MET A 1 38.72 2.69 -2.40
N SER A 2 37.65 3.17 -1.74
CA SER A 2 36.63 2.25 -1.21
C SER A 2 35.77 1.79 -2.38
N PHE A 3 35.88 0.52 -2.73
CA PHE A 3 34.89 -0.13 -3.60
C PHE A 3 33.62 -0.25 -2.77
N VAL A 4 32.58 0.51 -3.16
CA VAL A 4 31.22 0.31 -2.65
C VAL A 4 30.79 -1.05 -3.18
N VAL A 5 30.94 -2.09 -2.35
CA VAL A 5 30.34 -3.39 -2.61
C VAL A 5 28.84 -3.17 -2.52
N PHE A 6 28.17 -3.25 -3.66
CA PHE A 6 26.72 -3.25 -3.75
C PHE A 6 26.19 -4.47 -2.98
N ASP A 7 25.68 -4.24 -1.77
CA ASP A 7 25.14 -5.30 -0.93
C ASP A 7 23.72 -5.67 -1.39
N PRO A 8 23.49 -6.88 -1.94
CA PRO A 8 22.17 -7.34 -2.35
C PRO A 8 21.16 -7.35 -1.20
N LEU A 9 21.61 -7.52 0.05
CA LEU A 9 20.76 -7.55 1.23
C LEU A 9 20.23 -6.16 1.58
N GLU A 10 21.05 -5.12 1.47
CA GLU A 10 20.61 -3.73 1.68
C GLU A 10 19.57 -3.34 0.64
N ARG A 11 19.81 -3.71 -0.63
CA ARG A 11 18.83 -3.48 -1.70
C ARG A 11 17.53 -4.23 -1.47
N PHE A 12 17.62 -5.50 -1.06
CA PHE A 12 16.43 -6.29 -0.75
C PHE A 12 15.65 -5.67 0.40
N THR A 13 16.32 -5.32 1.50
CA THR A 13 15.70 -4.73 2.68
C THR A 13 15.02 -3.41 2.36
N GLY A 14 15.68 -2.54 1.58
CA GLY A 14 15.10 -1.28 1.11
C GLY A 14 13.84 -1.51 0.29
N TRP A 15 13.89 -2.42 -0.69
CA TRP A 15 12.72 -2.77 -1.49
C TRP A 15 11.59 -3.40 -0.66
N TYR A 16 11.91 -4.35 0.21
CA TYR A 16 10.97 -5.09 1.06
C TYR A 16 10.20 -4.14 1.99
N ASN A 17 10.90 -3.18 2.59
CA ASN A 17 10.28 -2.26 3.54
C ASN A 17 9.54 -1.11 2.86
N GLU A 18 10.13 -0.49 1.83
CA GLU A 18 9.64 0.79 1.29
C GLU A 18 8.93 0.69 -0.06
N MET A 19 9.08 -0.42 -0.80
CA MET A 19 8.49 -0.56 -2.15
C MET A 19 7.49 -1.72 -2.25
N HIS A 20 7.77 -2.84 -1.58
CA HIS A 20 6.91 -4.01 -1.62
C HIS A 20 5.59 -3.73 -0.88
N ARG A 21 4.47 -3.97 -1.57
CA ARG A 21 3.13 -3.79 -1.00
C ARG A 21 2.57 -5.13 -0.57
N TYR A 22 2.14 -5.18 0.68
CA TYR A 22 1.72 -6.42 1.33
C TYR A 22 0.20 -6.54 1.30
N SER A 23 -0.30 -7.63 0.73
CA SER A 23 -1.73 -7.92 0.66
C SER A 23 -2.37 -8.06 2.05
N GLY A 24 -1.63 -8.60 3.04
CA GLY A 24 -2.09 -8.77 4.42
C GLY A 24 -2.30 -7.45 5.20
N ILE A 25 -1.69 -6.36 4.74
CA ILE A 25 -1.85 -5.03 5.34
C ILE A 25 -2.42 -4.02 4.36
N ARG A 26 -3.35 -4.46 3.52
CA ARG A 26 -4.13 -3.54 2.67
C ARG A 26 -3.32 -2.89 1.53
N TYR A 27 -2.41 -3.68 0.94
CA TYR A 27 -1.55 -3.26 -0.17
C TYR A 27 -0.80 -1.95 0.12
N VAL A 28 -0.31 -1.81 1.34
CA VAL A 28 0.61 -0.72 1.74
C VAL A 28 1.99 -1.29 2.01
N THR A 29 3.00 -0.43 2.02
CA THR A 29 4.37 -0.83 2.34
C THR A 29 4.55 -0.87 3.86
N LEU A 30 5.49 -1.69 4.35
CA LEU A 30 5.77 -1.75 5.78
C LEU A 30 6.22 -0.38 6.31
N GLY A 31 7.06 0.34 5.57
CA GLY A 31 7.49 1.69 5.91
C GLY A 31 6.33 2.65 6.17
N LEU A 32 5.33 2.68 5.26
CA LEU A 32 4.12 3.50 5.43
C LEU A 32 3.32 3.11 6.68
N ARG A 33 3.20 1.81 6.95
CA ARG A 33 2.48 1.31 8.14
C ARG A 33 3.22 1.64 9.43
N TYR A 34 4.53 1.47 9.47
CA TYR A 34 5.33 1.76 10.67
C TYR A 34 5.36 3.25 10.98
N ARG A 35 5.42 4.12 9.98
CA ARG A 35 5.26 5.57 10.15
C ARG A 35 3.80 6.00 10.38
N GLY A 36 2.84 5.10 10.18
CA GLY A 36 1.40 5.37 10.31
C GLY A 36 0.85 6.32 9.24
N GLU A 37 1.59 6.51 8.15
CA GLU A 37 1.25 7.34 6.98
C GLU A 37 0.19 6.68 6.11
N ASP A 38 0.05 5.36 6.21
CA ASP A 38 -0.94 4.57 5.47
C ASP A 38 -2.39 4.98 5.81
N ARG A 39 -2.64 5.60 6.96
CA ARG A 39 -3.97 6.07 7.38
C ARG A 39 -4.60 7.04 6.37
N ALA A 40 -3.84 8.03 5.92
CA ALA A 40 -4.33 9.03 4.97
C ALA A 40 -4.62 8.38 3.59
N LEU A 41 -3.73 7.50 3.14
CA LEU A 41 -3.89 6.74 1.90
C LEU A 41 -5.13 5.86 1.93
N LEU A 42 -5.34 5.12 3.02
CA LEU A 42 -6.48 4.22 3.17
C LEU A 42 -7.80 4.98 3.27
N LYS A 43 -7.82 6.13 3.94
CA LYS A 43 -9.00 7.01 3.99
C LYS A 43 -9.38 7.51 2.60
N ASN A 44 -8.40 8.03 1.84
CA ASN A 44 -8.67 8.50 0.48
C ASN A 44 -9.17 7.37 -0.43
N ARG A 45 -8.60 6.17 -0.31
CA ARG A 45 -9.05 4.99 -1.06
C ARG A 45 -10.51 4.65 -0.73
N GLU A 46 -10.89 4.68 0.54
CA GLU A 46 -12.27 4.46 0.96
C GLU A 46 -13.21 5.48 0.32
N GLU A 47 -12.87 6.77 0.36
CA GLU A 47 -13.67 7.85 -0.26
C GLU A 47 -13.88 7.63 -1.76
N VAL A 48 -12.81 7.26 -2.49
CA VAL A 48 -12.89 6.94 -3.93
C VAL A 48 -13.87 5.79 -4.17
N TYR A 49 -13.74 4.69 -3.42
CA TYR A 49 -14.63 3.55 -3.60
C TYR A 49 -16.08 3.87 -3.25
N GLN A 50 -16.33 4.65 -2.20
CA GLN A 50 -17.69 5.07 -1.85
C GLN A 50 -18.30 5.94 -2.95
N LYS A 51 -17.53 6.91 -3.48
CA LYS A 51 -17.97 7.76 -4.58
C LYS A 51 -18.27 6.96 -5.85
N THR A 52 -17.37 6.07 -6.24
CA THR A 52 -17.56 5.22 -7.43
C THR A 52 -18.74 4.25 -7.26
N LYS A 53 -18.91 3.69 -6.06
CA LYS A 53 -20.06 2.82 -5.76
C LYS A 53 -21.38 3.57 -5.79
N ALA A 54 -21.42 4.81 -5.31
CA ALA A 54 -22.61 5.65 -5.38
C ALA A 54 -22.98 6.01 -6.83
N GLN A 55 -21.99 6.18 -7.72
CA GLN A 55 -22.21 6.47 -9.13
C GLN A 55 -22.70 5.27 -9.95
N HIS A 56 -22.20 4.07 -9.64
CA HIS A 56 -22.48 2.85 -10.40
C HIS A 56 -22.83 1.67 -9.49
N PRO A 57 -23.91 1.74 -8.68
CA PRO A 57 -24.26 0.71 -7.72
C PRO A 57 -24.47 -0.67 -8.37
N GLU A 58 -24.93 -0.71 -9.63
CA GLU A 58 -25.15 -1.92 -10.41
C GLU A 58 -23.91 -2.78 -10.61
N ARG A 59 -22.69 -2.19 -10.56
CA ARG A 59 -21.44 -2.94 -10.69
C ARG A 59 -20.98 -3.60 -9.38
N TRP A 60 -21.63 -3.30 -8.27
CA TRP A 60 -21.18 -3.71 -6.94
C TRP A 60 -22.12 -4.75 -6.34
N SER A 61 -21.68 -6.02 -6.32
CA SER A 61 -22.44 -7.14 -5.74
C SER A 61 -22.44 -7.18 -4.20
N GLY A 62 -21.66 -6.32 -3.53
CA GLY A 62 -21.52 -6.38 -2.09
C GLY A 62 -20.77 -5.22 -1.46
N ARG A 63 -20.26 -5.45 -0.24
CA ARG A 63 -19.43 -4.49 0.48
C ARG A 63 -18.09 -4.31 -0.25
N THR A 64 -17.59 -3.08 -0.25
CA THR A 64 -16.24 -2.79 -0.74
C THR A 64 -15.25 -3.59 0.09
N ARG A 65 -14.35 -4.33 -0.58
CA ARG A 65 -13.25 -5.02 0.10
C ARG A 65 -12.46 -4.01 0.92
N LYS A 66 -12.05 -4.40 2.13
CA LYS A 66 -11.16 -3.60 2.97
C LYS A 66 -9.75 -3.68 2.39
N TRP A 67 -9.57 -2.96 1.28
CA TRP A 67 -8.33 -2.85 0.52
C TRP A 67 -7.23 -2.24 1.33
#